data_AF-A0A399WZB8-F1
#
_entry.id   AF-A0A399WZB8-F1
#
_cell.length_a   1.000
_cell.length_b   1.000
_cell.length_c   1.000
_cell.angle_alpha   90.00
_cell.angle_beta   90.00
_cell.angle_gamma   90.00
#
_symmetry.space_group_name_H-M   'P 1'
#
loop_
_entity.id
_entity.type
_entity.pdbx_description
1 polymer ?
#
loop_
_entity_poly.entity_id
_entity_poly.type
_entity_poly.pdbx_seq_one_letter_code
_entity_poly.pdbx_strand_id
1 'polypeptide(L)'
;MGLAYLWKQNAVRILGNYVLIEEAPSRPNLKIGFGIQSITTGNPGVFATSEKNFAVPEGKLNVYVGIAVRSSEDHVHGVGGIKFEPQGSWAFGLQIDGHDVHPYITHRIGNVIVGYYLASFESSGYFVGVRF
;
A
#
# COMPACT_ATOMS: atom_id res chain seq x y z
N MET A 1 -0.20 10.07 -5.93
CA MET A 1 -1.60 9.58 -6.02
C MET A 1 -1.59 8.17 -6.59
N GLY A 2 -2.58 7.35 -6.27
CA GLY A 2 -2.76 6.01 -6.83
C GLY A 2 -4.23 5.78 -7.14
N LEU A 3 -4.50 5.03 -8.20
CA LEU A 3 -5.81 4.49 -8.54
C LEU A 3 -5.70 2.96 -8.40
N ALA A 4 -6.79 2.30 -8.06
CA ALA A 4 -6.88 0.85 -8.11
C ALA A 4 -8.31 0.46 -8.47
N TYR A 5 -8.46 -0.55 -9.31
CA TYR A 5 -9.77 -1.08 -9.69
C TYR A 5 -9.86 -2.54 -9.31
N LEU A 6 -10.75 -2.84 -8.36
CA LEU A 6 -10.99 -4.17 -7.86
C LEU A 6 -12.01 -4.88 -8.74
N TRP A 7 -11.52 -5.72 -9.65
CA TRP A 7 -12.35 -6.39 -10.65
C TRP A 7 -13.49 -7.21 -10.04
N LYS A 8 -13.22 -8.05 -9.02
CA LYS A 8 -14.27 -8.91 -8.41
C LYS A 8 -15.32 -8.11 -7.64
N GLN A 9 -14.90 -7.02 -6.99
CA GLN A 9 -15.75 -6.17 -6.17
C GLN A 9 -16.43 -5.06 -6.98
N ASN A 10 -16.07 -4.92 -8.27
CA ASN A 10 -16.48 -3.80 -9.14
C ASN A 10 -16.30 -2.44 -8.44
N ALA A 11 -15.17 -2.25 -7.76
CA ALA A 11 -14.93 -1.09 -6.90
C ALA A 11 -13.70 -0.30 -7.35
N VAL A 12 -13.84 1.03 -7.42
CA VAL A 12 -12.72 1.95 -7.63
C VAL A 12 -12.20 2.41 -6.28
N ARG A 13 -10.88 2.37 -6.14
CA ARG A 13 -10.12 2.86 -5.01
C ARG A 13 -9.23 4.01 -5.47
N ILE A 14 -9.44 5.18 -4.90
CA ILE A 14 -8.58 6.35 -5.10
C ILE A 14 -7.75 6.51 -3.83
N LEU A 15 -6.43 6.68 -3.97
CA LEU A 15 -5.53 6.90 -2.85
C LEU A 15 -4.69 8.16 -3.09
N GLY A 16 -4.79 9.09 -2.16
CA GLY A 16 -3.90 10.24 -2.05
C GLY A 16 -2.94 10.04 -0.88
N ASN A 17 -1.67 10.37 -1.06
CA ASN A 17 -0.75 10.51 0.05
C ASN A 17 0.22 11.67 -0.19
N TYR A 18 0.73 12.19 0.91
CA TYR A 18 1.71 13.27 0.95
C TYR A 18 2.82 12.90 1.94
N VAL A 19 4.07 13.15 1.54
CA VAL A 19 5.25 12.93 2.38
C VAL A 19 5.45 14.15 3.26
N LEU A 20 5.20 14.03 4.56
CA LEU A 20 5.43 15.09 5.55
C LEU A 20 6.90 15.20 5.92
N ILE A 21 7.57 14.06 6.06
CA ILE A 21 8.98 13.98 6.44
C ILE A 21 9.63 13.06 5.43
N GLU A 22 10.61 13.56 4.68
CA GLU A 22 11.40 12.73 3.78
C GLU A 22 12.27 11.73 4.54
N GLU A 23 12.44 10.55 3.92
CA GLU A 23 13.36 9.55 4.43
C GLU A 23 14.80 10.09 4.42
N ALA A 24 15.58 9.79 5.45
CA ALA A 24 17.02 10.05 5.46
C ALA A 24 17.76 8.82 6.01
N PRO A 25 19.10 8.72 5.92
CA PRO A 25 19.83 7.55 6.44
C PRO A 25 19.50 7.22 7.90
N SER A 26 19.31 8.23 8.75
CA SER A 26 19.04 8.08 10.19
C SER A 26 17.57 7.99 10.58
N ARG A 27 16.61 8.21 9.67
CA ARG A 27 15.18 8.24 10.02
C ARG A 27 14.29 7.68 8.92
N PRO A 28 13.16 7.02 9.26
CA PRO A 28 12.14 6.69 8.28
C PRO A 28 11.44 7.97 7.79
N ASN A 29 10.67 7.86 6.71
CA ASN A 29 9.77 8.95 6.31
C ASN A 29 8.51 8.97 7.18
N LEU A 30 7.72 10.02 7.02
CA LEU A 30 6.35 10.09 7.52
C LEU A 30 5.45 10.53 6.38
N LYS A 31 4.38 9.76 6.16
CA LYS A 31 3.34 10.05 5.18
C LYS A 31 2.00 10.15 5.87
N ILE A 32 1.18 11.05 5.37
CA ILE A 32 -0.26 11.03 5.61
C ILE A 32 -0.97 10.81 4.30
N GLY A 33 -2.15 10.25 4.37
CA GLY A 33 -2.95 10.09 3.18
C GLY A 33 -4.39 9.83 3.50
N PHE A 34 -5.16 9.75 2.44
CA PHE A 34 -6.55 9.38 2.48
C PHE A 34 -6.85 8.45 1.31
N GLY A 35 -7.85 7.61 1.49
CA GLY A 35 -8.43 6.86 0.40
C GLY A 35 -9.90 7.18 0.24
N ILE A 36 -10.42 6.87 -0.93
CA ILE A 36 -11.85 6.83 -1.18
C ILE A 36 -12.11 5.47 -1.81
N GLN A 37 -13.00 4.70 -1.19
CA GLN A 37 -13.53 3.48 -1.75
C GLN A 37 -15.05 3.61 -1.88
N SER A 38 -15.56 3.34 -3.07
CA SER A 38 -17.00 3.19 -3.30
C SER A 38 -17.49 1.92 -2.62
N ILE A 39 -18.09 2.08 -1.43
CA ILE A 39 -19.06 1.24 -0.70
C ILE A 39 -18.70 -0.27 -0.51
N THR A 40 -19.07 -0.83 0.65
CA THR A 40 -19.09 -2.26 1.03
C THR A 40 -17.81 -3.11 1.22
N THR A 41 -16.57 -2.64 0.97
CA THR A 41 -15.40 -3.59 0.98
C THR A 41 -14.14 -3.15 1.74
N GLY A 42 -14.23 -2.29 2.75
CA GLY A 42 -13.15 -2.06 3.71
C GLY A 42 -11.88 -1.38 3.15
N ASN A 43 -11.76 -0.08 3.48
CA ASN A 43 -10.54 0.75 3.63
C ASN A 43 -10.00 1.60 2.43
N PRO A 44 -9.40 2.81 2.65
CA PRO A 44 -9.34 3.62 3.88
C PRO A 44 -10.05 4.98 3.85
N GLY A 45 -10.34 5.51 5.05
CA GLY A 45 -10.59 6.92 5.32
C GLY A 45 -9.27 7.68 5.32
N VAL A 46 -8.71 7.99 6.50
CA VAL A 46 -7.41 8.66 6.67
C VAL A 46 -6.36 7.72 7.25
N PHE A 47 -5.10 7.91 6.87
CA PHE A 47 -3.99 7.12 7.40
C PHE A 47 -2.72 7.94 7.61
N ALA A 48 -1.85 7.44 8.49
CA ALA A 48 -0.50 7.94 8.69
C ALA A 48 0.46 6.74 8.76
N THR A 49 1.51 6.74 7.94
CA THR A 49 2.49 5.65 7.89
C THR A 49 3.91 6.19 7.91
N SER A 50 4.81 5.44 8.52
CA SER A 50 6.24 5.66 8.48
C SER A 50 6.91 4.48 7.79
N GLU A 51 7.77 4.75 6.81
CA GLU A 51 8.46 3.72 6.05
C GLU A 51 9.98 3.93 6.01
N LYS A 52 10.72 2.83 5.91
CA LYS A 52 12.16 2.81 5.76
C LYS A 52 12.54 1.90 4.61
N ASN A 53 13.48 2.37 3.79
CA ASN A 53 14.05 1.63 2.69
C ASN A 53 15.48 1.20 3.05
N PHE A 54 15.75 -0.09 2.85
CA PHE A 54 17.03 -0.72 3.06
C PHE A 54 17.54 -1.22 1.70
N ALA A 55 18.73 -0.79 1.32
CA ALA A 55 19.45 -1.42 0.22
C ALA A 55 20.00 -2.77 0.69
N VAL A 56 19.71 -3.84 -0.05
CA VAL A 56 20.24 -5.18 0.17
C VAL A 56 20.91 -5.65 -1.12
N PRO A 57 21.87 -6.60 -1.09
CA PRO A 57 22.59 -7.01 -2.31
C PRO A 57 21.66 -7.41 -3.46
N GLU A 58 20.54 -8.04 -3.15
CA GLU A 58 19.56 -8.55 -4.10
C GLU A 58 18.52 -7.50 -4.55
N GLY A 59 18.54 -6.28 -3.99
CA GLY A 59 17.60 -5.23 -4.34
C GLY A 59 17.29 -4.27 -3.20
N LYS A 60 16.00 -4.01 -2.96
CA LYS A 60 15.53 -3.03 -1.98
C LYS A 60 14.44 -3.63 -1.10
N LEU A 61 14.66 -3.62 0.21
CA LEU A 61 13.64 -3.97 1.19
C LEU A 61 13.03 -2.69 1.75
N ASN A 62 11.72 -2.58 1.67
CA ASN A 62 10.94 -1.52 2.29
C ASN A 62 10.13 -2.13 3.44
N VAL A 63 10.14 -1.47 4.59
CA VAL A 63 9.33 -1.83 5.76
C VAL A 63 8.54 -0.60 6.15
N TYR A 64 7.25 -0.76 6.43
CA TYR A 64 6.40 0.33 6.88
C TYR A 64 5.47 -0.09 8.00
N VAL A 65 5.08 0.87 8.83
CA VAL A 65 4.14 0.75 9.93
C VAL A 65 3.35 2.04 10.05
N GLY A 66 2.14 1.98 10.58
CA GLY A 66 1.32 3.15 10.76
C GLY A 66 -0.02 2.85 11.39
N ILE A 67 -0.91 3.82 11.25
CA ILE A 67 -2.29 3.75 11.70
C ILE A 67 -3.24 4.19 10.59
N ALA A 68 -4.43 3.62 10.57
CA ALA A 68 -5.51 4.01 9.67
C ALA A 68 -6.83 4.09 10.43
N VAL A 69 -7.69 5.03 10.02
CA VAL A 69 -9.08 5.16 10.47
C VAL A 69 -9.96 4.93 9.27
N ARG A 70 -10.92 4.02 9.40
CA ARG A 70 -11.89 3.71 8.36
C ARG A 70 -13.15 4.53 8.62
N SER A 71 -13.79 5.05 7.59
CA SER A 71 -15.03 5.82 7.76
C SER A 71 -16.20 5.00 8.30
N SER A 72 -16.13 3.67 8.20
CA SER A 72 -17.14 2.72 8.67
C SER A 72 -16.88 2.17 10.08
N GLU A 73 -15.75 2.51 10.70
CA GLU A 73 -15.31 1.94 11.97
C GLU A 73 -14.98 3.09 12.95
N ASP A 74 -15.20 2.87 14.25
CA ASP A 74 -15.08 3.89 15.31
C ASP A 74 -13.72 3.85 16.04
N HIS A 75 -12.80 3.01 15.58
CA HIS A 75 -11.51 2.78 16.19
C HIS A 75 -10.36 2.84 15.18
N VAL A 76 -9.14 2.86 15.72
CA VAL A 76 -7.90 2.98 14.96
C VAL A 76 -7.35 1.58 14.66
N HIS A 77 -6.91 1.37 13.43
CA HIS A 77 -6.26 0.14 13.00
C HIS A 77 -4.76 0.36 12.89
N GLY A 78 -3.98 -0.55 13.47
CA GLY A 78 -2.57 -0.67 13.13
C GLY A 78 -2.43 -1.18 11.71
N VAL A 79 -1.62 -0.51 10.89
CA VAL A 79 -1.30 -0.97 9.54
C VAL A 79 0.21 -1.13 9.41
N GLY A 80 0.65 -1.97 8.49
CA GLY A 80 2.07 -2.16 8.25
C GLY A 80 2.33 -3.11 7.11
N GLY A 81 3.60 -3.40 6.88
CA GLY A 81 3.96 -4.35 5.84
C GLY A 81 5.43 -4.31 5.46
N ILE A 82 5.74 -5.21 4.54
CA ILE A 82 7.06 -5.33 3.93
C ILE A 82 6.90 -5.40 2.42
N LYS A 83 7.87 -4.84 1.70
CA LYS A 83 7.95 -4.91 0.25
C LYS A 83 9.39 -5.14 -0.16
N PHE A 84 9.64 -6.20 -0.91
CA PHE A 84 10.93 -6.47 -1.53
C PHE A 84 10.86 -6.17 -3.03
N GLU A 85 11.73 -5.28 -3.50
CA GLU A 85 11.92 -4.95 -4.91
C GLU A 85 13.27 -5.54 -5.33
N PRO A 86 13.31 -6.74 -5.94
CA PRO A 86 14.55 -7.25 -6.53
C PRO A 86 15.07 -6.31 -7.61
N GLN A 87 16.34 -6.48 -8.01
CA GLN A 87 16.90 -5.78 -9.16
C GLN A 87 15.99 -5.95 -10.39
N GLY A 88 15.32 -4.87 -10.81
CA GLY A 88 14.37 -4.88 -11.93
C GLY A 88 13.07 -4.13 -11.63
N SER A 89 11.99 -4.58 -12.27
CA SER A 89 10.69 -3.90 -12.26
C SER A 89 9.62 -4.61 -11.42
N TRP A 90 9.94 -5.77 -10.84
CA TRP A 90 9.02 -6.51 -9.98
C TRP A 90 9.15 -6.10 -8.52
N ALA A 91 8.07 -6.22 -7.78
CA ALA A 91 8.09 -6.16 -6.32
C ALA A 91 7.10 -7.14 -5.72
N PHE A 92 7.44 -7.66 -4.55
CA PHE A 92 6.65 -8.60 -3.76
C PHE A 92 6.45 -8.02 -2.38
N GLY A 93 5.28 -8.21 -1.77
CA GLY A 93 5.06 -7.68 -0.44
C GLY A 93 3.94 -8.35 0.32
N LEU A 94 3.91 -8.03 1.60
CA LEU A 94 2.84 -8.36 2.53
C LEU A 94 2.35 -7.04 3.13
N GLN A 95 1.04 -6.84 3.11
CA GLN A 95 0.39 -5.71 3.77
C GLN A 95 -0.50 -6.22 4.90
N ILE A 96 -0.42 -5.59 6.06
CA ILE A 96 -1.28 -5.81 7.22
C ILE A 96 -2.19 -4.60 7.34
N ASP A 97 -3.50 -4.81 7.35
CA ASP A 97 -4.51 -3.73 7.38
C ASP A 97 -5.21 -3.56 8.75
N GLY A 98 -4.69 -4.26 9.77
CA GLY A 98 -5.20 -4.29 11.14
C GLY A 98 -6.00 -5.55 11.47
N HIS A 99 -6.47 -6.29 10.46
CA HIS A 99 -7.20 -7.54 10.63
C HIS A 99 -6.51 -8.68 9.91
N ASP A 100 -6.14 -8.44 8.65
CA ASP A 100 -5.71 -9.47 7.73
C ASP A 100 -4.34 -9.15 7.11
N VAL A 101 -3.72 -10.20 6.57
CA VAL A 101 -2.49 -10.12 5.80
C VAL A 101 -2.81 -10.30 4.32
N HIS A 102 -2.32 -9.36 3.51
CA HIS A 102 -2.60 -9.25 2.09
C HIS A 102 -1.29 -9.37 1.31
N PRO A 103 -0.92 -10.57 0.81
CA PRO A 103 0.22 -10.69 -0.08
C PRO A 103 -0.09 -10.03 -1.42
N TYR A 104 0.92 -9.40 -2.00
CA TYR A 104 0.80 -8.76 -3.30
C TYR A 104 2.08 -8.88 -4.12
N ILE A 105 1.90 -8.76 -5.43
CA ILE A 105 2.96 -8.65 -6.43
C ILE A 105 2.66 -7.45 -7.32
N THR A 106 3.70 -6.70 -7.69
CA THR A 106 3.58 -5.59 -8.63
C THR A 106 4.66 -5.63 -9.69
N HIS A 107 4.37 -5.03 -10.83
CA HIS A 107 5.31 -4.77 -11.92
C HIS A 107 5.23 -3.31 -12.35
N ARG A 108 6.38 -2.67 -12.51
CA ARG A 108 6.51 -1.27 -12.92
C ARG A 108 6.81 -1.18 -14.43
N ILE A 109 6.04 -0.36 -15.14
CA ILE A 109 6.21 -0.06 -16.57
C ILE A 109 6.28 1.47 -16.69
N GLY A 110 7.49 2.03 -16.65
CA GLY A 110 7.71 3.48 -16.56
C GLY A 110 7.07 4.06 -15.30
N ASN A 111 6.10 4.96 -15.48
CA ASN A 111 5.35 5.59 -14.38
C ASN A 111 4.10 4.80 -13.96
N VAL A 112 3.78 3.72 -14.66
CA VAL A 112 2.62 2.86 -14.35
C VAL A 112 3.07 1.69 -13.48
N ILE A 113 2.26 1.35 -12.49
CA ILE A 113 2.43 0.16 -11.66
C ILE A 113 1.18 -0.69 -11.84
N VAL A 114 1.35 -1.92 -12.30
CA VAL A 114 0.28 -2.92 -12.29
C VAL A 114 0.53 -3.90 -11.16
N GLY A 115 -0.53 -4.39 -10.54
CA GLY A 115 -0.39 -5.27 -9.39
C GLY A 115 -1.53 -6.24 -9.24
N TYR A 116 -1.23 -7.29 -8.47
CA TYR A 116 -2.15 -8.32 -8.04
C TYR A 116 -1.98 -8.50 -6.54
N TYR A 117 -3.08 -8.69 -5.82
CA TYR A 117 -3.05 -8.99 -4.39
C TYR A 117 -4.13 -10.00 -4.03
N LEU A 118 -3.92 -10.68 -2.91
CA LEU A 118 -4.93 -11.54 -2.28
C LEU A 118 -5.40 -10.86 -1.00
N ALA A 119 -6.66 -10.45 -0.97
CA ALA A 119 -7.35 -10.05 0.24
C ALA A 119 -7.60 -11.28 1.13
N SER A 120 -6.98 -11.29 2.31
CA SER A 120 -7.17 -12.34 3.33
C SER A 120 -6.95 -13.76 2.79
N PHE A 121 -6.05 -13.92 1.80
CA PHE A 121 -5.81 -15.17 1.05
C PHE A 121 -7.00 -15.77 0.27
N GLU A 122 -8.19 -15.17 0.34
CA GLU A 122 -9.42 -15.71 -0.26
C GLU A 122 -9.81 -14.95 -1.54
N SER A 123 -9.62 -13.63 -1.55
CA SER A 123 -10.18 -12.76 -2.57
C SER A 123 -9.09 -12.08 -3.39
N SER A 124 -9.00 -12.45 -4.68
CA SER A 124 -8.04 -11.84 -5.59
C SER A 124 -8.50 -10.47 -6.09
N GLY A 125 -7.55 -9.54 -6.22
CA GLY A 125 -7.77 -8.22 -6.80
C GLY A 125 -6.59 -7.79 -7.67
N TYR A 126 -6.88 -6.98 -8.68
CA TYR A 126 -5.87 -6.33 -9.52
C TYR A 126 -5.85 -4.84 -9.20
N PHE A 127 -4.75 -4.15 -9.50
CA PHE A 127 -4.70 -2.70 -9.41
C PHE A 127 -3.75 -2.09 -10.44
N VAL A 128 -4.00 -0.81 -10.75
CA VAL A 128 -3.19 -0.01 -11.68
C VAL A 128 -2.95 1.37 -11.08
N GLY A 129 -1.74 1.60 -10.58
CA GLY A 129 -1.30 2.89 -10.06
C GLY A 129 -0.48 3.69 -11.07
N VAL A 130 -0.45 5.02 -10.89
CA VAL A 130 0.40 5.94 -11.66
C VAL A 130 1.22 6.78 -10.68
N ARG A 131 2.53 6.85 -10.88
CA ARG A 131 3.42 7.73 -10.11
C ARG A 131 3.66 9.01 -10.89
N PHE A 132 3.47 10.15 -10.23
CA PHE A 132 3.77 11.49 -10.73
C PHE A 132 4.98 12.05 -10.00
#